data_AF-A0A3S1F8T5-F1
#
_entry.id   AF-A0A3S1F8T5-F1
#
_cell.length_a   1.000
_cell.length_b   1.000
_cell.length_c   1.000
_cell.angle_alpha   90.00
_cell.angle_beta   90.00
_cell.angle_gamma   90.00
#
_symmetry.space_group_name_H-M   'P 1'
#
loop_
_entity.id
_entity.type
_entity.pdbx_description
1 polymer ?
#
loop_
_entity_poly.entity_id
_entity_poly.type
_entity_poly.pdbx_seq_one_letter_code
_entity_poly.pdbx_strand_id
1 'polypeptide(L)' 'MKTVFVLNGPNLNALGKREPGIYGGKTLAAIADDCK' A
#
# COMPACT_ATOMS: atom_id res chain seq x y z
N MET A 1 18.38 -1.69 15.98
CA MET A 1 17.33 -1.58 14.94
C MET A 1 16.88 -2.99 14.59
N LYS A 2 15.57 -3.26 14.50
CA LYS A 2 15.05 -4.58 14.11
C LYS A 2 14.41 -4.47 12.74
N THR A 3 14.74 -5.39 11.84
CA THR A 3 14.15 -5.46 10.50
C THR A 3 12.74 -6.03 10.58
N VAL A 4 11.79 -5.37 9.93
CA VAL A 4 10.39 -5.83 9.80
C VAL A 4 10.10 -6.02 8.33
N PHE A 5 9.45 -7.14 7.98
CA PHE A 5 9.00 -7.43 6.63
C PHE A 5 7.49 -7.27 6.53
N VAL A 6 7.03 -6.59 5.49
CA VAL A 6 5.61 -6.43 5.17
C VAL A 6 5.34 -7.14 3.84
N LEU A 7 4.52 -8.18 3.87
CA LEU A 7 4.13 -8.94 2.68
C LEU A 7 2.71 -8.54 2.30
N ASN A 8 2.54 -8.12 1.04
CA ASN A 8 1.26 -7.68 0.50
C ASN A 8 0.58 -8.81 -0.26
N GLY A 9 -0.72 -8.99 -0.01
CA GLY A 9 -1.56 -9.94 -0.73
C GLY A 9 -1.90 -9.50 -2.17
N PRO A 10 -2.59 -10.37 -2.93
CA PRO A 10 -3.01 -10.04 -4.29
C PRO A 10 -3.92 -8.80 -4.34
N ASN A 11 -3.93 -8.12 -5.48
CA ASN A 11 -4.76 -6.95 -5.80
C ASN A 11 -4.44 -5.65 -5.06
N LEU A 12 -3.55 -5.64 -4.05
CA LEU A 12 -3.11 -4.39 -3.40
C LEU A 12 -2.34 -3.46 -4.35
N ASN A 13 -1.83 -3.97 -5.46
CA ASN A 13 -1.26 -3.17 -6.55
C ASN A 13 -2.31 -2.25 -7.25
N ALA A 14 -3.60 -2.44 -7.01
CA ALA A 14 -4.68 -1.61 -7.54
C ALA A 14 -5.08 -0.43 -6.61
N LEU A 15 -4.49 -0.32 -5.42
CA LEU A 15 -4.73 0.79 -4.51
C LEU A 15 -4.43 2.15 -5.18
N GLY A 16 -5.24 3.16 -4.86
CA GLY A 16 -5.20 4.48 -5.49
C GLY A 16 -5.81 4.53 -6.89
N LYS A 17 -6.25 3.40 -7.45
CA LYS A 17 -6.94 3.33 -8.75
C LYS A 17 -8.35 2.76 -8.63
N ARG A 18 -8.50 1.63 -7.95
CA ARG A 18 -9.79 0.97 -7.73
C ARG A 18 -10.54 1.64 -6.59
N GLU A 19 -11.81 1.96 -6.81
CA GLU A 19 -12.77 2.41 -5.78
C GLU A 19 -12.16 3.36 -4.73
N PRO A 20 -11.63 4.54 -5.14
CA PRO A 20 -10.90 5.44 -4.24
C PRO A 20 -11.73 5.97 -3.07
N GLY A 21 -13.07 5.98 -3.18
CA GLY A 21 -13.96 6.29 -2.06
C GLY A 21 -13.98 5.24 -0.94
N ILE A 22 -13.54 4.01 -1.24
CA ILE A 22 -13.46 2.89 -0.28
C ILE A 22 -12.02 2.71 0.20
N TYR A 23 -11.06 2.66 -0.73
CA TYR A 23 -9.66 2.31 -0.42
C TYR A 23 -8.74 3.53 -0.25
N GLY A 24 -9.27 4.73 -0.40
CA GLY A 24 -8.49 5.96 -0.41
C GLY A 24 -7.70 6.18 -1.71
N GLY A 25 -7.03 7.33 -1.77
CA GLY A 25 -6.26 7.73 -2.96
C GLY A 25 -4.79 7.31 -2.95
N LYS A 26 -4.25 6.78 -1.84
CA LYS A 26 -2.84 6.37 -1.76
C LYS A 26 -2.61 5.10 -2.56
N THR A 27 -1.51 5.06 -3.30
CA THR A 27 -1.02 3.86 -3.98
C THR A 27 -0.25 2.97 -3.02
N LEU A 28 -0.08 1.69 -3.37
CA LEU A 28 0.78 0.78 -2.59
C LEU A 28 2.22 1.29 -2.48
N ALA A 29 2.74 1.93 -3.53
CA ALA A 29 4.09 2.53 -3.51
C ALA A 29 4.20 3.69 -2.52
N ALA A 30 3.21 4.59 -2.49
CA ALA A 30 3.18 5.69 -1.53
C ALA A 30 3.13 5.19 -0.08
N ILE A 31 2.38 4.11 0.20
CA ILE A 31 2.33 3.49 1.53
C ILE A 31 3.67 2.84 1.90
N ALA A 32 4.37 2.22 0.94
CA ALA A 32 5.69 1.65 1.17
C ALA A 32 6.74 2.71 1.52
N ASP A 33 6.62 3.92 0.94
CA ASP A 33 7.49 5.05 1.28
C ASP A 33 7.27 5.55 2.72
N ASP A 34 6.04 5.49 3.24
CA ASP A 34 5.72 5.83 4.64
C ASP A 34 6.34 4.84 5.65
N CYS A 35 6.73 3.64 5.21
CA CYS A 35 7.29 2.58 6.05
C CYS A 35 8.83 2.52 6.05
N LYS A 36 9.49 3.45 5.35
CA LYS A 36 10.96 3.59 5.34
C LYS A 36 11.46 4.26 6.61
#